data_AF-A0A813VEY2-F1
#
_entry.id   AF-A0A813VEY2-F1
#
_cell.length_a   1.000
_cell.length_b   1.000
_cell.length_c   1.000
_cell.angle_alpha   90.00
_cell.angle_beta   90.00
_cell.angle_gamma   90.00
#
_symmetry.space_group_name_H-M   'P 1'
#
loop_
_entity.id
_entity.type
_entity.pdbx_description
1 polymer ?
#
loop_
_entity_poly.entity_id
_entity_poly.type
_entity_poly.pdbx_seq_one_letter_code
_entity_poly.pdbx_strand_id
1 'polypeptide(L)'
;MTYMFENPTYHRISLPIDIENRYRRYRLYSYCEGIRCEAHRRNQFTGFPVLFIVGNADSYRQVRSLGSVAYRMGDKQKQLDFFSIDFNEELSALFGGVLEQQTEFVAYSIQTILSLYKVNRTIILVGNSIGGLLPRAVFLQPSNRFNPNTVRLIITQATPHQAPVIHSDSYVIDFYSRVNEYWKNEWNNSLKHLVLLSLAGGDRDHLVRSDLCSLNGLTDESRSIDVLTSAVPHVWTSTDHRCIVWCRQLVLTTTRALLEIIQEKKQNPQAIMQILKRYFSPSVDFNHGLNTTLNLTKEPTIITESSVSIRSKEQNDYLIPLKDSKFHRIIIHLTHTQIYLKNHDIMTDITNTLIPIPPTYSNRKMIQFDVKNLDDNLKQYDSILIRLENQKAQVDIYQIENNEQIVELST
;
A
#
# COMPACT_ATOMS: atom_id res chain seq x y z
N MET A 1 14.64 5.35 5.58
CA MET A 1 14.92 4.21 4.66
C MET A 1 14.88 2.90 5.44
N THR A 2 14.56 1.80 4.78
CA THR A 2 14.77 0.44 5.33
C THR A 2 16.26 0.12 5.37
N TYR A 3 16.69 -0.58 6.41
CA TYR A 3 18.04 -1.11 6.52
C TYR A 3 18.05 -2.55 5.98
N MET A 4 19.14 -2.92 5.31
CA MET A 4 19.44 -4.31 4.99
C MET A 4 20.24 -4.89 6.15
N PHE A 5 19.86 -6.07 6.62
CA PHE A 5 20.52 -6.72 7.75
C PHE A 5 21.76 -7.50 7.31
N GLU A 6 21.75 -8.01 6.07
CA GLU A 6 22.88 -8.67 5.44
C GLU A 6 23.05 -8.20 3.98
N ASN A 7 24.14 -8.61 3.33
CA ASN A 7 24.39 -8.23 1.94
C ASN A 7 23.37 -8.90 1.00
N PRO A 8 22.62 -8.12 0.20
CA PRO A 8 21.63 -8.67 -0.72
C PRO A 8 22.32 -9.42 -1.84
N THR A 9 21.86 -10.64 -2.11
CA THR A 9 22.32 -11.45 -3.24
C THR A 9 21.13 -11.77 -4.16
N TYR A 10 21.42 -11.80 -5.47
CA TYR A 10 20.43 -12.05 -6.50
C TYR A 10 20.87 -13.23 -7.35
N HIS A 11 20.20 -14.37 -7.19
CA HIS A 11 20.50 -15.60 -7.94
C HIS A 11 19.62 -15.68 -9.18
N ARG A 12 20.25 -15.71 -10.35
CA ARG A 12 19.54 -15.84 -11.63
C ARG A 12 18.81 -17.17 -11.67
N ILE A 13 17.52 -17.12 -11.95
CA ILE A 13 16.67 -18.27 -12.25
C ILE A 13 16.62 -18.41 -13.77
N SER A 14 16.95 -19.60 -14.27
CA SER A 14 16.90 -19.88 -15.70
C SER A 14 15.47 -20.20 -16.12
N LEU A 15 15.03 -19.61 -17.22
CA LEU A 15 13.78 -19.97 -17.88
C LEU A 15 14.06 -21.06 -18.95
N PRO A 16 13.03 -21.71 -19.52
CA PRO A 16 13.21 -22.57 -20.68
C PRO A 16 14.00 -21.86 -21.80
N ILE A 17 14.87 -22.62 -22.48
CA ILE A 17 15.88 -22.07 -23.40
C ILE A 17 15.28 -21.27 -24.56
N ASP A 18 14.11 -21.67 -25.06
CA ASP A 18 13.34 -20.97 -26.09
C ASP A 18 12.87 -19.59 -25.60
N ILE A 19 12.44 -19.51 -24.33
CA ILE A 19 12.03 -18.27 -23.69
C ILE A 19 13.23 -17.36 -23.43
N GLU A 20 14.34 -17.88 -22.91
CA GLU A 20 15.57 -17.09 -22.74
C GLU A 20 16.09 -16.54 -24.07
N ASN A 21 15.99 -17.34 -25.14
CA ASN A 21 16.39 -16.91 -26.49
C ASN A 21 15.45 -15.87 -27.09
N ARG A 22 14.16 -15.88 -26.75
CA ARG A 22 13.17 -14.90 -27.21
C ARG A 22 13.27 -13.59 -26.43
N TYR A 23 13.49 -13.65 -25.10
CA TYR A 23 13.57 -12.49 -24.21
C TYR A 23 14.98 -12.29 -23.66
N ARG A 24 15.98 -12.22 -24.55
CA ARG A 24 17.41 -12.19 -24.18
C ARG A 24 17.81 -11.04 -23.27
N ARG A 25 17.03 -9.96 -23.26
CA ARG A 25 17.23 -8.77 -22.43
C ARG A 25 16.66 -8.92 -21.01
N TYR A 26 15.69 -9.80 -20.79
CA TYR A 26 15.05 -9.90 -19.48
C TYR A 26 15.63 -11.03 -18.64
N ARG A 27 15.65 -10.85 -17.33
CA ARG A 27 16.15 -11.86 -16.38
C ARG A 27 15.20 -12.00 -15.21
N LEU A 28 15.11 -13.23 -14.69
CA LEU A 28 14.44 -13.53 -13.43
C LEU A 28 15.48 -13.81 -12.36
N TYR A 29 15.33 -13.19 -11.20
CA TYR A 29 16.20 -13.40 -10.05
C TYR A 29 15.41 -13.84 -8.83
N SER A 30 16.00 -14.69 -8.00
CA SER A 30 15.58 -14.87 -6.61
C SER A 30 16.46 -14.01 -5.71
N TYR A 31 15.83 -13.31 -4.78
CA TYR A 31 16.49 -12.50 -3.75
C TYR A 31 16.83 -13.38 -2.54
N CYS A 32 18.01 -13.22 -1.95
CA CYS A 32 18.37 -13.89 -0.70
C CYS A 32 19.38 -13.07 0.11
N GLU A 33 19.48 -13.40 1.39
CA GLU A 33 20.49 -12.89 2.33
C GLU A 33 21.07 -14.04 3.15
N GLY A 34 22.37 -13.96 3.46
CA GLY A 34 23.03 -14.89 4.36
C GLY A 34 22.96 -16.35 3.96
N ILE A 35 22.72 -17.20 4.96
CA ILE A 35 22.66 -18.66 4.80
C ILE A 35 21.54 -19.12 3.88
N ARG A 36 20.48 -18.32 3.71
CA ARG A 36 19.36 -18.67 2.80
C ARG A 36 19.81 -18.73 1.33
N CYS A 37 20.87 -18.02 0.98
CA CYS A 37 21.41 -18.03 -0.38
C CYS A 37 21.90 -19.40 -0.84
N GLU A 38 22.34 -20.28 0.07
CA GLU A 38 22.75 -21.64 -0.31
C GLU A 38 21.58 -22.45 -0.88
N ALA A 39 20.39 -22.35 -0.27
CA ALA A 39 19.19 -23.01 -0.75
C ALA A 39 18.73 -22.44 -2.10
N HIS A 40 18.76 -21.11 -2.25
CA HIS A 40 18.40 -20.43 -3.49
C HIS A 40 19.32 -20.81 -4.65
N ARG A 41 20.64 -20.94 -4.42
CA ARG A 41 21.60 -21.43 -5.44
C ARG A 41 21.29 -22.84 -5.94
N ARG A 42 20.66 -23.66 -5.09
CA ARG A 42 20.23 -25.03 -5.42
C ARG A 42 18.79 -25.07 -5.95
N ASN A 43 18.17 -23.91 -6.20
CA ASN A 43 16.76 -23.77 -6.56
C ASN A 43 15.81 -24.48 -5.57
N GLN A 44 16.15 -24.47 -4.28
CA GLN A 44 15.35 -25.09 -3.21
C GLN A 44 14.56 -24.02 -2.47
N PHE A 45 13.25 -23.99 -2.71
CA PHE A 45 12.32 -23.01 -2.14
C PHE A 45 11.25 -23.69 -1.29
N THR A 46 10.93 -23.11 -0.14
CA THR A 46 9.97 -23.66 0.83
C THR A 46 8.96 -22.65 1.34
N GLY A 47 9.23 -21.36 1.18
CA GLY A 47 8.35 -20.27 1.56
C GLY A 47 7.20 -20.06 0.58
N PHE A 48 6.47 -18.97 0.77
CA PHE A 48 5.42 -18.52 -0.13
C PHE A 48 6.03 -17.58 -1.18
N PRO A 49 5.84 -17.84 -2.49
CA PRO A 49 6.47 -17.05 -3.54
C PRO A 49 5.85 -15.65 -3.65
N VAL A 50 6.71 -14.64 -3.74
CA VAL A 50 6.36 -13.24 -4.03
C VAL A 50 7.18 -12.77 -5.22
N LEU A 51 6.53 -12.30 -6.28
CA LEU A 51 7.20 -11.75 -7.46
C LEU A 51 7.09 -10.24 -7.46
N PHE A 52 8.24 -9.56 -7.39
CA PHE A 52 8.36 -8.10 -7.48
C PHE A 52 8.68 -7.66 -8.92
N ILE A 53 7.79 -6.83 -9.48
CA ILE A 53 7.82 -6.37 -10.87
C ILE A 53 8.13 -4.87 -10.89
N VAL A 54 9.29 -4.53 -11.43
CA VAL A 54 9.82 -3.17 -11.42
C VAL A 54 9.15 -2.26 -12.44
N GLY A 55 9.22 -0.97 -12.17
CA GLY A 55 8.74 0.09 -13.03
C GLY A 55 9.70 0.49 -14.15
N ASN A 56 9.43 1.66 -14.72
CA ASN A 56 10.18 2.25 -15.82
C ASN A 56 11.61 2.62 -15.39
N ALA A 57 12.62 2.13 -16.12
CA ALA A 57 14.04 2.36 -15.81
C ALA A 57 14.42 2.05 -14.36
N ASP A 58 13.73 1.08 -13.75
CA ASP A 58 13.98 0.67 -12.37
C ASP A 58 14.74 -0.64 -12.29
N SER A 59 15.51 -0.76 -11.22
CA SER A 59 16.32 -1.95 -10.96
C SER A 59 15.53 -3.00 -10.18
N TYR A 60 15.62 -4.26 -10.62
CA TYR A 60 15.12 -5.45 -9.90
C TYR A 60 15.58 -5.53 -8.44
N ARG A 61 16.64 -4.77 -8.09
CA ARG A 61 17.19 -4.69 -6.74
C ARG A 61 16.26 -4.03 -5.73
N GLN A 62 15.24 -3.28 -6.16
CA GLN A 62 14.25 -2.65 -5.28
C GLN A 62 13.55 -3.64 -4.33
N VAL A 63 13.40 -4.92 -4.75
CA VAL A 63 12.81 -5.98 -3.92
C VAL A 63 13.50 -6.17 -2.55
N ARG A 64 14.77 -5.75 -2.42
CA ARG A 64 15.58 -5.89 -1.21
C ARG A 64 14.93 -5.31 0.04
N SER A 65 14.17 -4.22 -0.11
CA SER A 65 13.52 -3.55 1.02
C SER A 65 12.47 -4.45 1.67
N LEU A 66 11.60 -5.06 0.86
CA LEU A 66 10.61 -6.04 1.33
C LEU A 66 11.30 -7.32 1.79
N GLY A 67 12.24 -7.83 0.99
CA GLY A 67 12.94 -9.09 1.27
C GLY A 67 13.69 -9.09 2.60
N SER A 68 14.49 -8.06 2.87
CA SER A 68 15.30 -7.99 4.09
C SER A 68 14.45 -7.88 5.35
N VAL A 69 13.40 -7.04 5.32
CA VAL A 69 12.47 -6.90 6.43
C VAL A 69 11.69 -8.20 6.66
N ALA A 70 11.21 -8.85 5.60
CA ALA A 70 10.50 -10.12 5.68
C ALA A 70 11.37 -11.25 6.23
N TYR A 71 12.64 -11.34 5.84
CA TYR A 71 13.56 -12.36 6.37
C TYR A 71 13.90 -12.17 7.84
N ARG A 72 13.83 -10.94 8.34
CA ARG A 72 14.02 -10.63 9.76
C ARG A 72 12.76 -10.86 10.60
N MET A 73 11.59 -10.55 10.04
CA MET A 73 10.30 -10.72 10.71
C MET A 73 9.74 -12.14 10.64
N GLY A 74 10.06 -12.86 9.57
CA GLY A 74 9.59 -14.22 9.34
C GLY A 74 10.28 -15.23 10.24
N ASP A 75 9.52 -16.24 10.66
CA ASP A 75 10.02 -17.42 11.36
C ASP A 75 10.00 -18.65 10.42
N LYS A 76 10.32 -19.84 10.95
CA LYS A 76 10.32 -21.09 10.16
C LYS A 76 8.94 -21.43 9.55
N GLN A 77 7.84 -20.93 10.10
CA GLN A 77 6.48 -21.19 9.63
C GLN A 77 5.97 -20.09 8.69
N LYS A 78 6.55 -18.88 8.78
CA LYS A 78 6.16 -17.68 8.02
C LYS A 78 7.32 -17.20 7.14
N GLN A 79 7.63 -17.99 6.11
CA GLN A 79 8.69 -17.66 5.16
C GLN A 79 8.09 -17.18 3.83
N LEU A 80 8.59 -16.04 3.35
CA LEU A 80 8.34 -15.52 2.00
C LEU A 80 9.60 -15.76 1.16
N ASP A 81 9.45 -16.20 -0.07
CA ASP A 81 10.55 -16.29 -1.03
C ASP A 81 10.36 -15.23 -2.10
N PHE A 82 11.29 -14.28 -2.18
CA PHE A 82 11.18 -13.13 -3.07
C PHE A 82 11.89 -13.39 -4.39
N PHE A 83 11.18 -13.08 -5.47
CA PHE A 83 11.67 -13.06 -6.84
C PHE A 83 11.53 -11.66 -7.41
N SER A 84 12.36 -11.31 -8.37
CA SER A 84 12.21 -10.06 -9.10
C SER A 84 12.64 -10.20 -10.56
N ILE A 85 11.98 -9.43 -11.43
CA ILE A 85 12.30 -9.36 -12.84
C ILE A 85 13.16 -8.14 -13.11
N ASP A 86 14.21 -8.36 -13.89
CA ASP A 86 15.00 -7.33 -14.53
C ASP A 86 14.54 -7.16 -15.97
N PHE A 87 13.93 -6.02 -16.27
CA PHE A 87 13.53 -5.63 -17.62
C PHE A 87 14.65 -4.91 -18.38
N ASN A 88 15.90 -5.01 -17.93
CA ASN A 88 17.04 -4.28 -18.49
C ASN A 88 16.82 -2.76 -18.46
N GLU A 89 16.17 -2.27 -17.40
CA GLU A 89 15.91 -0.85 -17.13
C GLU A 89 15.27 -0.11 -18.32
N GLU A 90 14.39 -0.80 -19.05
CA GLU A 90 13.71 -0.23 -20.21
C GLU A 90 12.75 0.91 -19.86
N LEU A 91 12.62 1.85 -20.80
CA LEU A 91 11.77 3.02 -20.70
C LEU A 91 10.30 2.71 -21.07
N SER A 92 9.69 1.77 -20.36
CA SER A 92 8.31 1.30 -20.62
C SER A 92 7.23 2.38 -20.53
N ALA A 93 7.49 3.49 -19.85
CA ALA A 93 6.57 4.62 -19.80
C ALA A 93 6.62 5.50 -21.07
N LEU A 94 7.69 5.39 -21.87
CA LEU A 94 7.91 6.20 -23.07
C LEU A 94 7.65 5.43 -24.37
N PHE A 95 7.59 4.09 -24.32
CA PHE A 95 7.34 3.26 -25.49
C PHE A 95 6.48 2.04 -25.16
N GLY A 96 5.25 1.99 -25.68
CA GLY A 96 4.29 0.93 -25.39
C GLY A 96 4.64 -0.41 -26.03
N GLY A 97 5.49 -0.42 -27.05
CA GLY A 97 5.88 -1.64 -27.77
C GLY A 97 6.62 -2.68 -26.92
N VAL A 98 7.13 -2.31 -25.74
CA VAL A 98 7.76 -3.27 -24.81
C VAL A 98 6.77 -3.88 -23.80
N LEU A 99 5.63 -3.24 -23.53
CA LEU A 99 4.70 -3.65 -22.47
C LEU A 99 4.12 -5.05 -22.69
N GLU A 100 3.82 -5.38 -23.94
CA GLU A 100 3.37 -6.73 -24.32
C GLU A 100 4.45 -7.78 -24.04
N GLN A 101 5.69 -7.54 -24.46
CA GLN A 101 6.79 -8.47 -24.24
C GLN A 101 7.12 -8.62 -22.75
N GLN A 102 7.02 -7.53 -21.98
CA GLN A 102 7.19 -7.56 -20.53
C GLN A 102 6.07 -8.37 -19.87
N THR A 103 4.82 -8.21 -20.32
CA THR A 103 3.68 -9.02 -19.84
C THR A 103 3.86 -10.51 -20.17
N GLU A 104 4.26 -10.84 -21.39
CA GLU A 104 4.58 -12.23 -21.77
C GLU A 104 5.69 -12.80 -20.86
N PHE A 105 6.75 -12.04 -20.62
CA PHE A 105 7.86 -12.48 -19.75
C PHE A 105 7.44 -12.63 -18.27
N VAL A 106 6.56 -11.78 -17.75
CA VAL A 106 5.99 -11.95 -16.40
C VAL A 106 5.20 -13.25 -16.33
N ALA A 107 4.38 -13.58 -17.34
CA ALA A 107 3.62 -14.82 -17.36
C ALA A 107 4.55 -16.05 -17.33
N TYR A 108 5.60 -16.08 -18.16
CA TYR A 108 6.61 -17.15 -18.13
C TYR A 108 7.38 -17.20 -16.80
N SER A 109 7.66 -16.05 -16.19
CA SER A 109 8.31 -15.96 -14.89
C SER A 109 7.43 -16.58 -13.78
N ILE A 110 6.12 -16.29 -13.77
CA ILE A 110 5.20 -16.89 -12.80
C ILE A 110 5.19 -18.42 -12.93
N GLN A 111 5.07 -18.95 -14.16
CA GLN A 111 5.13 -20.40 -14.39
C GLN A 111 6.44 -21.00 -13.90
N THR A 112 7.56 -20.36 -14.24
CA THR A 112 8.90 -20.82 -13.86
C THR A 112 9.07 -20.80 -12.35
N ILE A 113 8.64 -19.75 -11.65
CA ILE A 113 8.71 -19.69 -10.19
C ILE A 113 7.92 -20.83 -9.55
N LEU A 114 6.67 -21.04 -10.00
CA LEU A 114 5.80 -22.05 -9.41
C LEU A 114 6.33 -23.48 -9.65
N SER A 115 7.03 -23.73 -10.76
CA SER A 115 7.64 -25.04 -11.03
C SER A 115 8.84 -25.37 -10.13
N LEU A 116 9.42 -24.37 -9.44
CA LEU A 116 10.50 -24.58 -8.46
C LEU A 116 9.99 -25.19 -7.13
N TYR A 117 8.67 -25.19 -6.90
CA TYR A 117 8.07 -25.68 -5.67
C TYR A 117 7.58 -27.13 -5.81
N LYS A 118 7.90 -27.96 -4.82
CA LYS A 118 7.45 -29.37 -4.76
C LYS A 118 5.95 -29.53 -4.56
N VAL A 119 5.30 -28.52 -3.99
CA VAL A 119 3.86 -28.50 -3.70
C VAL A 119 3.27 -27.36 -4.50
N ASN A 120 2.09 -27.58 -5.09
CA ASN A 120 1.37 -26.52 -5.80
C ASN A 120 1.18 -25.30 -4.88
N ARG A 121 1.74 -24.16 -5.29
CA ARG A 121 1.63 -22.87 -4.60
C ARG A 121 0.84 -21.89 -5.47
N THR A 122 0.25 -20.90 -4.81
CA THR A 122 -0.12 -19.63 -5.46
C THR A 122 0.95 -18.59 -5.19
N ILE A 123 0.91 -17.49 -5.94
CA ILE A 123 1.89 -16.41 -5.88
C ILE A 123 1.23 -15.08 -5.53
N ILE A 124 1.97 -14.23 -4.82
CA ILE A 124 1.65 -12.82 -4.61
C ILE A 124 2.47 -11.99 -5.60
N LEU A 125 1.81 -11.06 -6.29
CA LEU A 125 2.47 -10.13 -7.20
C LEU A 125 2.58 -8.77 -6.53
N VAL A 126 3.77 -8.18 -6.55
CA VAL A 126 4.01 -6.81 -6.10
C VAL A 126 4.56 -6.04 -7.29
N GLY A 127 3.96 -4.92 -7.64
CA GLY A 127 4.44 -4.10 -8.76
C GLY A 127 4.58 -2.63 -8.38
N ASN A 128 5.62 -1.98 -8.89
CA ASN A 128 5.82 -0.55 -8.72
C ASN A 128 5.59 0.19 -10.04
N SER A 129 4.98 1.37 -9.99
CA SER A 129 4.80 2.24 -11.15
C SER A 129 4.13 1.48 -12.30
N ILE A 130 4.57 1.65 -13.54
CA ILE A 130 4.08 0.89 -14.70
C ILE A 130 4.23 -0.63 -14.54
N GLY A 131 5.19 -1.08 -13.73
CA GLY A 131 5.38 -2.49 -13.39
C GLY A 131 4.20 -3.12 -12.65
N GLY A 132 3.40 -2.32 -11.93
CA GLY A 132 2.15 -2.79 -11.30
C GLY A 132 0.97 -2.92 -12.27
N LEU A 133 1.07 -2.40 -13.49
CA LEU A 133 0.09 -2.66 -14.54
C LEU A 133 0.30 -4.04 -15.19
N LEU A 134 1.55 -4.51 -15.27
CA LEU A 134 1.87 -5.80 -15.89
C LEU A 134 1.20 -7.01 -15.19
N PRO A 135 1.14 -7.12 -13.83
CA PRO A 135 0.31 -8.10 -13.14
C PRO A 135 -1.13 -8.15 -13.62
N ARG A 136 -1.74 -7.00 -13.92
CA ARG A 136 -3.11 -6.91 -14.42
C ARG A 136 -3.20 -7.38 -15.87
N ALA A 137 -2.21 -7.02 -16.68
CA ALA A 137 -2.13 -7.39 -18.09
C ALA A 137 -1.89 -8.89 -18.32
N VAL A 138 -1.23 -9.58 -17.39
CA VAL A 138 -0.99 -11.03 -17.49
C VAL A 138 -2.30 -11.83 -17.58
N PHE A 139 -3.42 -11.32 -17.05
CA PHE A 139 -4.73 -11.99 -17.15
C PHE A 139 -5.32 -11.99 -18.57
N LEU A 140 -4.83 -11.14 -19.47
CA LEU A 140 -5.20 -11.16 -20.89
C LEU A 140 -4.45 -12.25 -21.67
N GLN A 141 -3.46 -12.89 -21.05
CA GLN A 141 -2.68 -13.95 -21.69
C GLN A 141 -3.53 -15.22 -21.87
N PRO A 142 -3.30 -15.98 -22.94
CA PRO A 142 -4.06 -17.20 -23.20
C PRO A 142 -3.85 -18.25 -22.09
N SER A 143 -4.84 -19.11 -21.86
CA SER A 143 -4.85 -20.08 -20.77
C SER A 143 -3.72 -21.12 -20.82
N ASN A 144 -3.16 -21.38 -22.01
CA ASN A 144 -1.96 -22.21 -22.17
C ASN A 144 -0.67 -21.53 -21.69
N ARG A 145 -0.68 -20.20 -21.53
CA ARG A 145 0.45 -19.38 -21.06
C ARG A 145 0.24 -18.84 -19.65
N PHE A 146 -0.98 -18.75 -19.17
CA PHE A 146 -1.21 -18.27 -17.81
C PHE A 146 -2.47 -18.88 -17.22
N ASN A 147 -2.35 -19.39 -15.98
CA ASN A 147 -3.49 -19.85 -15.21
C ASN A 147 -3.86 -18.75 -14.18
N PRO A 148 -5.00 -18.05 -14.35
CA PRO A 148 -5.44 -16.99 -13.45
C PRO A 148 -5.49 -17.39 -11.97
N ASN A 149 -5.82 -18.65 -11.67
CA ASN A 149 -5.96 -19.16 -10.30
C ASN A 149 -4.63 -19.30 -9.55
N THR A 150 -3.50 -19.10 -10.23
CA THR A 150 -2.18 -19.15 -9.60
C THR A 150 -1.85 -17.88 -8.83
N VAL A 151 -2.50 -16.76 -9.16
CA VAL A 151 -2.32 -15.48 -8.47
C VAL A 151 -3.42 -15.31 -7.44
N ARG A 152 -3.05 -14.89 -6.24
CA ARG A 152 -3.98 -14.73 -5.11
C ARG A 152 -4.18 -13.27 -4.70
N LEU A 153 -3.11 -12.48 -4.76
CA LEU A 153 -3.08 -11.09 -4.31
C LEU A 153 -2.14 -10.31 -5.22
N ILE A 154 -2.57 -9.11 -5.58
CA ILE A 154 -1.74 -8.11 -6.25
C ILE A 154 -1.62 -6.90 -5.32
N ILE A 155 -0.39 -6.45 -5.09
CA ILE A 155 -0.10 -5.20 -4.40
C ILE A 155 0.60 -4.28 -5.39
N THR A 156 0.08 -3.08 -5.60
CA THR A 156 0.70 -2.08 -6.46
C THR A 156 1.16 -0.87 -5.65
N GLN A 157 2.28 -0.27 -6.06
CA GLN A 157 2.89 0.87 -5.40
C GLN A 157 3.14 1.97 -6.45
N ALA A 158 2.48 3.12 -6.28
CA ALA A 158 2.52 4.24 -7.20
C ALA A 158 2.18 3.85 -8.65
N THR A 159 1.29 2.86 -8.83
CA THR A 159 0.92 2.39 -10.17
C THR A 159 -0.18 3.25 -10.75
N PRO A 160 0.03 3.90 -11.89
CA PRO A 160 -1.02 4.59 -12.61
C PRO A 160 -1.95 3.54 -13.24
N HIS A 161 -3.08 3.24 -12.59
CA HIS A 161 -4.09 2.27 -13.02
C HIS A 161 -5.07 2.84 -14.05
N GLN A 162 -5.45 4.11 -13.90
CA GLN A 162 -6.50 4.74 -14.70
C GLN A 162 -6.04 5.07 -16.13
N ALA A 163 -4.86 5.67 -16.26
CA ALA A 163 -4.29 6.14 -17.51
C ALA A 163 -2.77 6.24 -17.39
N PRO A 164 -2.01 6.22 -18.49
CA PRO A 164 -0.57 6.42 -18.44
C PRO A 164 -0.21 7.83 -17.94
N VAL A 165 0.95 7.97 -17.28
CA VAL A 165 1.48 9.28 -16.86
C VAL A 165 1.81 10.16 -18.06
N ILE A 166 2.35 9.53 -19.10
CA ILE A 166 2.74 10.18 -20.36
C ILE A 166 2.00 9.48 -21.48
N HIS A 167 1.25 10.26 -22.27
CA HIS A 167 0.61 9.80 -23.50
C HIS A 167 1.65 9.80 -24.63
N SER A 168 2.65 8.92 -24.52
CA SER A 168 3.83 8.88 -25.39
C SER A 168 3.53 8.30 -26.77
N ASP A 169 2.70 7.26 -26.85
CA ASP A 169 2.26 6.65 -28.11
C ASP A 169 0.87 5.99 -27.98
N SER A 170 0.30 5.58 -29.12
CA SER A 170 -1.00 4.88 -29.14
C SER A 170 -0.94 3.49 -28.52
N TYR A 171 0.21 2.81 -28.57
CA TYR A 171 0.38 1.46 -28.01
C TYR A 171 0.19 1.47 -26.50
N VAL A 172 0.72 2.47 -25.78
CA VAL A 172 0.50 2.63 -24.34
C VAL A 172 -0.99 2.86 -24.05
N ILE A 173 -1.65 3.74 -24.80
CA ILE A 173 -3.08 4.04 -24.60
C ILE A 173 -3.94 2.79 -24.84
N ASP A 174 -3.67 2.06 -25.92
CA ASP A 174 -4.38 0.82 -26.27
C ASP A 174 -4.13 -0.29 -25.26
N PHE A 175 -2.90 -0.39 -24.72
CA PHE A 175 -2.56 -1.34 -23.66
C PHE A 175 -3.37 -1.06 -22.39
N TYR A 176 -3.39 0.19 -21.93
CA TYR A 176 -4.20 0.61 -20.79
C TYR A 176 -5.69 0.33 -21.01
N SER A 177 -6.21 0.68 -22.19
CA SER A 177 -7.63 0.51 -22.51
C SER A 177 -8.04 -0.96 -22.45
N ARG A 178 -7.28 -1.87 -23.07
CA ARG A 178 -7.56 -3.32 -23.01
C ARG A 178 -7.48 -3.88 -21.61
N VAL A 179 -6.45 -3.51 -20.83
CA VAL A 179 -6.30 -3.98 -19.45
C VAL A 179 -7.45 -3.49 -18.58
N ASN A 180 -7.82 -2.21 -18.71
CA ASN A 180 -8.90 -1.63 -17.92
C ASN A 180 -10.27 -2.19 -18.31
N GLU A 181 -10.56 -2.36 -19.61
CA GLU A 181 -11.80 -2.96 -20.09
C GLU A 181 -11.96 -4.41 -19.61
N TYR A 182 -10.90 -5.23 -19.73
CA TYR A 182 -10.92 -6.60 -19.23
C TYR A 182 -11.21 -6.64 -17.73
N TRP A 183 -10.52 -5.83 -16.92
CA TRP A 183 -10.71 -5.83 -15.47
C TRP A 183 -12.11 -5.37 -15.06
N LYS A 184 -12.67 -4.35 -15.73
CA LYS A 184 -14.05 -3.91 -15.52
C LYS A 184 -15.07 -5.05 -15.72
N ASN A 185 -14.90 -5.82 -16.78
CA ASN A 185 -15.84 -6.86 -17.18
C ASN A 185 -15.66 -8.15 -16.37
N GLU A 186 -14.41 -8.47 -15.99
CA GLU A 186 -14.06 -9.77 -15.42
C GLU A 186 -13.88 -9.76 -13.90
N TRP A 187 -13.84 -8.59 -13.25
CA TRP A 187 -13.62 -8.46 -11.80
C TRP A 187 -14.54 -9.38 -11.00
N ASN A 188 -15.84 -9.37 -11.30
CA ASN A 188 -16.87 -10.16 -10.61
C ASN A 188 -17.16 -11.52 -11.25
N ASN A 189 -16.45 -11.84 -12.33
CA ASN A 189 -16.60 -13.09 -13.07
C ASN A 189 -15.35 -13.97 -12.87
N SER A 190 -14.42 -13.97 -13.82
CA SER A 190 -13.24 -14.82 -13.80
C SER A 190 -12.18 -14.41 -12.77
N LEU A 191 -12.25 -13.19 -12.21
CA LEU A 191 -11.27 -12.66 -11.25
C LEU A 191 -11.76 -12.68 -9.79
N LYS A 192 -12.84 -13.41 -9.48
CA LYS A 192 -13.46 -13.45 -8.14
C LYS A 192 -12.54 -13.95 -7.01
N HIS A 193 -11.49 -14.69 -7.35
CA HIS A 193 -10.49 -15.21 -6.41
C HIS A 193 -9.41 -14.19 -6.05
N LEU A 194 -9.32 -13.06 -6.76
CA LEU A 194 -8.29 -12.06 -6.56
C LEU A 194 -8.68 -11.03 -5.50
N VAL A 195 -7.63 -10.51 -4.87
CA VAL A 195 -7.65 -9.30 -4.05
C VAL A 195 -6.59 -8.34 -4.59
N LEU A 196 -6.90 -7.04 -4.61
CA LEU A 196 -6.02 -5.99 -5.12
C LEU A 196 -5.83 -4.86 -4.08
N LEU A 197 -4.59 -4.56 -3.73
CA LEU A 197 -4.22 -3.39 -2.92
C LEU A 197 -3.42 -2.42 -3.78
N SER A 198 -3.93 -1.20 -3.97
CA SER A 198 -3.22 -0.09 -4.61
C SER A 198 -2.75 0.92 -3.58
N LEU A 199 -1.45 1.19 -3.56
CA LEU A 199 -0.81 2.16 -2.66
C LEU A 199 -0.32 3.37 -3.47
N ALA A 200 -0.84 4.56 -3.20
CA ALA A 200 -0.44 5.80 -3.86
C ALA A 200 0.53 6.62 -2.99
N GLY A 201 1.53 7.26 -3.61
CA GLY A 201 2.57 8.01 -2.89
C GLY A 201 2.05 9.26 -2.17
N GLY A 202 0.92 9.84 -2.63
CA GLY A 202 0.41 11.10 -2.11
C GLY A 202 1.19 12.30 -2.66
N ASP A 203 1.17 13.43 -1.96
CA ASP A 203 1.62 14.72 -2.52
C ASP A 203 3.11 14.80 -2.87
N ARG A 204 3.94 13.88 -2.35
CA ARG A 204 5.37 13.80 -2.66
C ARG A 204 5.66 13.00 -3.93
N ASP A 205 4.70 12.25 -4.45
CA ASP A 205 4.85 11.59 -5.75
C ASP A 205 4.52 12.57 -6.87
N HIS A 206 5.56 13.27 -7.33
CA HIS A 206 5.44 14.22 -8.43
C HIS A 206 5.44 13.54 -9.81
N LEU A 207 5.70 12.23 -9.89
CA LEU A 207 5.70 11.49 -11.16
C LEU A 207 4.33 10.87 -11.43
N VAL A 208 3.71 10.24 -10.43
CA VAL A 208 2.40 9.60 -10.56
C VAL A 208 1.42 10.28 -9.63
N ARG A 209 0.46 10.99 -10.23
CA ARG A 209 -0.63 11.60 -9.47
C ARG A 209 -1.49 10.52 -8.79
N SER A 210 -1.91 10.77 -7.57
CA SER A 210 -2.69 9.83 -6.75
C SER A 210 -4.01 9.39 -7.39
N ASP A 211 -4.68 10.25 -8.14
CA ASP A 211 -5.93 9.94 -8.84
C ASP A 211 -5.72 8.88 -9.94
N LEU A 212 -4.54 8.84 -10.57
CA LEU A 212 -4.19 7.77 -11.51
C LEU A 212 -4.04 6.42 -10.82
N CYS A 213 -3.68 6.39 -9.53
CA CYS A 213 -3.55 5.16 -8.76
C CYS A 213 -4.89 4.57 -8.29
N SER A 214 -5.99 5.31 -8.46
CA SER A 214 -7.31 4.85 -8.05
C SER A 214 -7.76 3.62 -8.83
N LEU A 215 -8.53 2.77 -8.17
CA LEU A 215 -9.20 1.62 -8.74
C LEU A 215 -10.68 1.88 -9.06
N ASN A 216 -11.15 3.12 -8.85
CA ASN A 216 -12.52 3.52 -9.13
C ASN A 216 -12.91 3.17 -10.57
N GLY A 217 -14.05 2.50 -10.70
CA GLY A 217 -14.58 2.05 -11.98
C GLY A 217 -13.76 0.94 -12.64
N LEU A 218 -12.72 0.39 -12.02
CA LEU A 218 -11.95 -0.77 -12.49
C LEU A 218 -12.25 -2.03 -11.67
N THR A 219 -12.47 -1.87 -10.37
CA THR A 219 -12.83 -2.92 -9.41
C THR A 219 -13.90 -2.40 -8.44
N ASP A 220 -14.41 -3.26 -7.57
CA ASP A 220 -15.26 -2.87 -6.44
C ASP A 220 -14.55 -3.00 -5.08
N GLU A 221 -15.08 -2.31 -4.07
CA GLU A 221 -14.52 -2.26 -2.70
C GLU A 221 -14.66 -3.58 -1.93
N SER A 222 -15.31 -4.61 -2.50
CA SER A 222 -15.50 -5.89 -1.82
C SER A 222 -14.19 -6.67 -1.69
N ARG A 223 -13.30 -6.52 -2.68
CA ARG A 223 -12.01 -7.25 -2.79
C ARG A 223 -10.88 -6.35 -3.26
N SER A 224 -11.04 -5.02 -3.19
CA SER A 224 -9.97 -4.08 -3.52
C SER A 224 -9.91 -2.88 -2.58
N ILE A 225 -8.70 -2.37 -2.36
CA ILE A 225 -8.41 -1.16 -1.60
C ILE A 225 -7.48 -0.31 -2.46
N ASP A 226 -7.80 0.97 -2.67
CA ASP A 226 -6.80 1.97 -3.06
C ASP A 226 -6.55 2.91 -1.88
N VAL A 227 -5.30 3.23 -1.55
CA VAL A 227 -4.99 4.06 -0.38
C VAL A 227 -3.76 4.92 -0.58
N LEU A 228 -3.83 6.16 -0.10
CA LEU A 228 -2.62 6.98 0.03
C LEU A 228 -1.74 6.43 1.15
N THR A 229 -0.44 6.40 0.94
CA THR A 229 0.54 6.05 1.98
C THR A 229 0.41 6.92 3.24
N SER A 230 0.01 8.18 3.10
CA SER A 230 -0.29 9.07 4.24
C SER A 230 -1.51 8.64 5.06
N ALA A 231 -2.44 7.90 4.47
CA ALA A 231 -3.64 7.39 5.14
C ALA A 231 -3.48 5.97 5.70
N VAL A 232 -2.36 5.30 5.43
CA VAL A 232 -2.08 3.96 5.96
C VAL A 232 -1.71 4.07 7.45
N PRO A 233 -2.40 3.36 8.36
CA PRO A 233 -2.06 3.31 9.79
C PRO A 233 -0.58 3.00 10.02
N HIS A 234 0.04 3.73 10.96
CA HIS A 234 1.47 3.65 11.30
C HIS A 234 2.44 4.05 10.18
N VAL A 235 1.95 4.43 8.99
CA VAL A 235 2.77 5.00 7.91
C VAL A 235 2.73 6.51 7.95
N TRP A 236 1.52 7.10 7.91
CA TRP A 236 1.25 8.53 8.11
C TRP A 236 2.20 9.50 7.40
N THR A 237 2.69 9.10 6.24
CA THR A 237 3.63 9.92 5.48
C THR A 237 3.44 9.69 3.98
N SER A 238 3.50 10.77 3.21
CA SER A 238 3.59 10.68 1.76
C SER A 238 5.00 10.23 1.36
N THR A 239 5.06 9.50 0.26
CA THR A 239 6.30 8.97 -0.31
C THR A 239 6.46 9.55 -1.71
N ASP A 240 7.69 9.93 -2.07
CA ASP A 240 7.98 10.17 -3.48
C ASP A 240 7.96 8.85 -4.27
N HIS A 241 7.93 8.98 -5.60
CA HIS A 241 7.75 7.87 -6.52
C HIS A 241 8.73 6.71 -6.29
N ARG A 242 9.99 7.03 -5.96
CA ARG A 242 11.02 6.02 -5.73
C ARG A 242 10.99 5.55 -4.28
N CYS A 243 10.75 6.45 -3.34
CA CYS A 243 10.74 6.12 -1.92
C CYS A 243 9.62 5.20 -1.50
N ILE A 244 8.52 5.09 -2.25
CA ILE A 244 7.42 4.19 -1.90
C ILE A 244 7.87 2.73 -1.72
N VAL A 245 8.90 2.26 -2.45
CA VAL A 245 9.38 0.87 -2.34
C VAL A 245 10.34 0.62 -1.16
N TRP A 246 10.88 1.67 -0.56
CA TRP A 246 11.84 1.57 0.56
C TRP A 246 11.50 2.46 1.76
N CYS A 247 10.29 3.02 1.77
CA CYS A 247 9.73 3.72 2.92
C CYS A 247 9.60 2.73 4.07
N ARG A 248 10.32 2.99 5.17
CA ARG A 248 10.46 2.04 6.27
C ARG A 248 9.10 1.64 6.84
N GLN A 249 8.26 2.63 7.16
CA GLN A 249 6.96 2.40 7.75
C GLN A 249 6.07 1.58 6.81
N LEU A 250 6.01 1.96 5.53
CA LEU A 250 5.21 1.23 4.55
C LEU A 250 5.69 -0.20 4.37
N VAL A 251 7.01 -0.41 4.22
CA VAL A 251 7.59 -1.75 4.07
C VAL A 251 7.32 -2.62 5.31
N LEU A 252 7.42 -2.07 6.53
CA LEU A 252 7.09 -2.79 7.76
C LEU A 252 5.60 -3.20 7.77
N THR A 253 4.69 -2.28 7.44
CA THR A 253 3.25 -2.54 7.38
C THR A 253 2.90 -3.59 6.32
N THR A 254 3.44 -3.45 5.11
CA THR A 254 3.26 -4.43 4.02
C THR A 254 3.81 -5.80 4.38
N THR A 255 4.99 -5.86 4.99
CA THR A 255 5.59 -7.14 5.40
C THR A 255 4.74 -7.84 6.46
N ARG A 256 4.26 -7.12 7.48
CA ARG A 256 3.38 -7.67 8.52
C ARG A 256 2.09 -8.24 7.92
N ALA A 257 1.46 -7.48 7.02
CA ALA A 257 0.26 -7.94 6.32
C ALA A 257 0.54 -9.21 5.49
N LEU A 258 1.63 -9.25 4.72
CA LEU A 258 2.02 -10.43 3.93
C LEU A 258 2.23 -11.66 4.81
N LEU A 259 2.96 -11.54 5.92
CA LEU A 259 3.22 -12.64 6.85
C LEU A 259 1.93 -13.16 7.52
N GLU A 260 0.92 -12.32 7.72
CA GLU A 260 -0.40 -12.74 8.17
C GLU A 260 -1.20 -13.43 7.05
N ILE A 261 -1.19 -12.87 5.83
CA ILE A 261 -1.91 -13.39 4.67
C ILE A 261 -1.47 -14.81 4.29
N ILE A 262 -0.16 -15.11 4.34
CA ILE A 262 0.33 -16.45 3.99
C ILE A 262 -0.08 -17.54 4.98
N GLN A 263 -0.53 -17.16 6.18
CA GLN A 263 -1.08 -18.11 7.16
C GLN A 263 -2.53 -18.50 6.84
N GLU A 264 -3.25 -17.69 6.06
CA GLU A 264 -4.60 -18.03 5.58
C GLU A 264 -4.52 -19.09 4.48
N LYS A 265 -4.66 -20.36 4.86
CA LYS A 265 -4.47 -21.52 3.97
C LYS A 265 -5.61 -21.72 2.97
N LYS A 266 -6.82 -21.24 3.25
CA LYS A 266 -8.01 -21.48 2.40
C LYS A 266 -8.05 -20.58 1.16
N GLN A 267 -7.09 -19.67 1.02
CA GLN A 267 -7.02 -18.70 -0.08
C GLN A 267 -8.31 -17.88 -0.23
N ASN A 268 -9.02 -17.66 0.87
CA ASN A 268 -10.30 -16.96 0.89
C ASN A 268 -10.09 -15.45 0.65
N PRO A 269 -10.60 -14.86 -0.44
CA PRO A 269 -10.44 -13.44 -0.75
C PRO A 269 -10.96 -12.53 0.36
N GLN A 270 -12.08 -12.89 1.00
CA GLN A 270 -12.68 -12.10 2.07
C GLN A 270 -11.79 -12.08 3.32
N ALA A 271 -11.13 -13.19 3.65
CA ALA A 271 -10.20 -13.25 4.78
C ALA A 271 -8.94 -12.41 4.53
N ILE A 272 -8.39 -12.47 3.30
CA ILE A 272 -7.28 -11.60 2.89
C ILE A 272 -7.69 -10.14 2.98
N MET A 273 -8.90 -9.81 2.51
CA MET A 273 -9.43 -8.45 2.55
C MET A 273 -9.57 -7.92 3.98
N GLN A 274 -10.02 -8.75 4.93
CA GLN A 274 -10.07 -8.39 6.35
C GLN A 274 -8.68 -8.08 6.92
N ILE A 275 -7.67 -8.89 6.58
CA ILE A 275 -6.29 -8.64 6.97
C ILE A 275 -5.82 -7.30 6.39
N LEU A 276 -6.03 -7.09 5.08
CA LEU A 276 -5.61 -5.84 4.43
C LEU A 276 -6.31 -4.61 5.01
N LYS A 277 -7.62 -4.68 5.30
CA LYS A 277 -8.34 -3.57 5.94
C LYS A 277 -7.74 -3.22 7.30
N ARG A 278 -7.29 -4.20 8.09
CA ARG A 278 -6.64 -3.95 9.38
C ARG A 278 -5.34 -3.15 9.25
N TYR A 279 -4.52 -3.45 8.24
CA TYR A 279 -3.21 -2.80 8.06
C TYR A 279 -3.25 -1.53 7.19
N PHE A 280 -4.19 -1.44 6.25
CA PHE A 280 -4.19 -0.43 5.19
C PHE A 280 -5.43 0.46 5.16
N SER A 281 -6.48 0.11 5.89
CA SER A 281 -7.60 1.02 6.10
C SER A 281 -7.46 1.64 7.50
N PRO A 282 -7.66 2.95 7.66
CA PRO A 282 -7.90 3.58 8.96
C PRO A 282 -9.00 2.77 9.66
N SER A 283 -8.65 2.02 10.71
CA SER A 283 -9.53 0.97 11.22
C SER A 283 -10.82 1.55 11.77
N VAL A 284 -11.90 1.18 11.09
CA VAL A 284 -13.22 0.97 11.69
C VAL A 284 -13.22 -0.47 12.18
N ASP A 285 -12.80 -0.73 13.42
CA ASP A 285 -13.01 -2.03 14.08
C ASP A 285 -13.10 -1.84 15.60
N PHE A 286 -14.24 -1.32 16.07
CA PHE A 286 -14.70 -1.53 17.44
C PHE A 286 -15.32 -2.92 17.53
N ASN A 287 -14.55 -3.91 17.96
CA ASN A 287 -15.10 -5.12 18.59
C ASN A 287 -14.16 -5.79 19.60
N HIS A 288 -13.12 -5.08 20.06
CA HIS A 288 -12.41 -5.45 21.28
C HIS A 288 -12.90 -4.60 22.46
N GLY A 289 -14.05 -4.99 23.01
CA GLY A 289 -14.21 -5.12 24.46
C GLY A 289 -14.15 -3.88 25.36
N LEU A 290 -14.60 -2.70 24.93
CA LEU A 290 -14.86 -1.59 25.86
C LEU A 290 -16.24 -0.97 25.59
N ASN A 291 -17.30 -1.68 25.99
CA ASN A 291 -18.62 -1.09 26.19
C ASN A 291 -18.58 -0.25 27.48
N THR A 292 -17.96 0.92 27.44
CA THR A 292 -18.22 1.95 28.45
C THR A 292 -19.18 2.95 27.83
N THR A 293 -20.46 2.69 28.04
CA THR A 293 -21.53 3.63 27.69
C THR A 293 -21.37 4.86 28.59
N LEU A 294 -20.65 5.88 28.10
CA LEU A 294 -20.56 7.18 28.75
C LEU A 294 -21.87 7.93 28.48
N ASN A 295 -22.68 8.11 29.53
CA ASN A 295 -23.84 8.97 29.47
C ASN A 295 -23.38 10.43 29.38
N LEU A 296 -23.88 11.13 28.35
CA LEU A 296 -23.51 12.49 27.99
C LEU A 296 -23.93 13.51 29.06
N THR A 297 -23.05 14.47 29.34
CA THR A 297 -23.39 15.80 29.86
C THR A 297 -22.98 16.86 28.83
N LYS A 298 -23.58 18.05 28.90
CA LYS A 298 -23.47 19.18 27.94
C LYS A 298 -22.06 19.81 27.79
N GLU A 299 -21.00 19.14 28.22
CA GLU A 299 -19.62 19.61 28.11
C GLU A 299 -18.83 18.80 27.09
N PRO A 300 -17.89 19.43 26.36
CA PRO A 300 -17.12 18.74 25.35
C PRO A 300 -16.30 17.60 25.99
N THR A 301 -16.33 16.43 25.37
CA THR A 301 -15.61 15.27 25.88
C THR A 301 -14.11 15.41 25.59
N ILE A 302 -13.28 15.29 26.63
CA ILE A 302 -11.83 15.37 26.51
C ILE A 302 -11.27 14.03 26.02
N ILE A 303 -10.47 14.07 24.96
CA ILE A 303 -9.84 12.89 24.36
C ILE A 303 -8.39 12.80 24.82
N THR A 304 -8.08 11.74 25.57
CA THR A 304 -6.74 11.50 26.16
C THR A 304 -6.11 10.19 25.69
N GLU A 305 -6.80 9.42 24.86
CA GLU A 305 -6.37 8.10 24.38
C GLU A 305 -5.51 8.21 23.12
N SER A 306 -4.49 7.35 23.00
CA SER A 306 -3.51 7.35 21.91
C SER A 306 -4.10 7.21 20.50
N SER A 307 -5.30 6.63 20.39
CA SER A 307 -6.08 6.61 19.16
C SER A 307 -7.57 6.49 19.48
N VAL A 308 -8.40 7.31 18.83
CA VAL A 308 -9.86 7.30 19.03
C VAL A 308 -10.60 7.46 17.71
N SER A 309 -11.54 6.56 17.42
CA SER A 309 -12.55 6.76 16.38
C SER A 309 -13.84 7.25 17.02
N ILE A 310 -14.29 8.43 16.65
CA ILE A 310 -15.50 9.06 17.14
C ILE A 310 -16.58 8.95 16.07
N ARG A 311 -17.73 8.43 16.49
CA ARG A 311 -18.97 8.43 15.71
C ARG A 311 -20.08 8.95 16.60
N SER A 312 -20.79 9.97 16.14
CA SER A 312 -21.91 10.51 16.88
C SER A 312 -23.22 10.30 16.14
N LYS A 313 -24.27 9.88 16.87
CA LYS A 313 -25.65 9.81 16.36
C LYS A 313 -26.37 11.17 16.41
N GLU A 314 -25.77 12.16 17.05
CA GLU A 314 -26.31 13.52 17.25
C GLU A 314 -25.18 14.57 17.11
N GLN A 315 -25.50 15.86 17.22
CA GLN A 315 -24.46 16.88 17.22
C GLN A 315 -23.67 16.83 18.53
N ASN A 316 -22.36 16.53 18.43
CA ASN A 316 -21.49 16.43 19.60
C ASN A 316 -20.18 17.16 19.36
N ASP A 317 -19.69 17.77 20.44
CA ASP A 317 -18.45 18.54 20.48
C ASP A 317 -17.38 17.76 21.26
N TYR A 318 -16.19 17.66 20.70
CA TYR A 318 -15.05 16.94 21.26
C TYR A 318 -13.84 17.87 21.39
N LEU A 319 -13.12 17.75 22.50
CA LEU A 319 -11.96 18.57 22.79
C LEU A 319 -10.69 17.73 22.83
N ILE A 320 -9.68 18.17 22.09
CA ILE A 320 -8.33 17.63 22.16
C ILE A 320 -7.43 18.70 22.77
N PRO A 321 -6.85 18.48 23.96
CA PRO A 321 -5.91 19.43 24.54
C PRO A 321 -4.62 19.44 23.73
N LEU A 322 -4.12 20.63 23.39
CA LEU A 322 -2.81 20.84 22.77
C LEU A 322 -1.77 21.18 23.82
N LYS A 323 -2.12 22.09 24.74
CA LYS A 323 -1.30 22.47 25.88
C LYS A 323 -1.26 21.34 26.89
N ASP A 324 -0.06 21.05 27.42
CA ASP A 324 0.21 19.94 28.34
C ASP A 324 -0.08 18.54 27.76
N SER A 325 -0.28 18.48 26.43
CA SER A 325 -0.43 17.23 25.71
C SER A 325 0.88 16.44 25.77
N LYS A 326 0.80 15.17 26.17
CA LYS A 326 1.96 14.25 26.13
C LYS A 326 2.31 13.83 24.70
N PHE A 327 1.47 14.19 23.73
CA PHE A 327 1.57 13.78 22.34
C PHE A 327 2.42 14.76 21.53
N HIS A 328 3.08 14.23 20.52
CA HIS A 328 4.03 14.97 19.68
C HIS A 328 3.38 15.39 18.39
N ARG A 329 2.49 14.54 17.87
CA ARG A 329 1.67 14.81 16.69
C ARG A 329 0.26 14.28 16.90
N ILE A 330 -0.71 15.02 16.38
CA ILE A 330 -2.12 14.63 16.33
C ILE A 330 -2.54 14.60 14.87
N ILE A 331 -3.04 13.46 14.39
CA ILE A 331 -3.57 13.29 13.04
C ILE A 331 -5.08 13.08 13.15
N ILE A 332 -5.85 13.83 12.37
CA ILE A 332 -7.30 13.83 12.40
C ILE A 332 -7.84 13.52 11.01
N HIS A 333 -8.61 12.45 10.89
CA HIS A 333 -9.32 12.06 9.67
C HIS A 333 -10.81 12.35 9.85
N LEU A 334 -11.47 12.92 8.84
CA LEU A 334 -12.76 13.58 9.02
C LEU A 334 -13.75 13.29 7.90
N THR A 335 -15.02 13.04 8.23
CA THR A 335 -16.16 13.10 7.30
C THR A 335 -17.24 14.05 7.81
N HIS A 336 -17.66 15.03 7.02
CA HIS A 336 -18.79 15.94 7.34
C HIS A 336 -18.69 16.56 8.76
N THR A 337 -17.56 17.19 9.07
CA THR A 337 -17.24 17.77 10.39
C THR A 337 -16.74 19.19 10.28
N GLN A 338 -16.97 19.98 11.32
CA GLN A 338 -16.32 21.27 11.51
C GLN A 338 -15.19 21.16 12.55
N ILE A 339 -14.10 21.88 12.31
CA ILE A 339 -12.98 21.94 13.24
C ILE A 339 -12.62 23.38 13.54
N TYR A 340 -12.41 23.61 14.83
CA TYR A 340 -11.99 24.89 15.35
C TYR A 340 -10.72 24.74 16.18
N LEU A 341 -9.85 25.74 16.08
CA LEU A 341 -8.77 25.95 17.05
C LEU A 341 -9.24 26.94 18.11
N LYS A 342 -9.04 26.59 19.38
CA LYS A 342 -9.45 27.40 20.52
C LYS A 342 -8.24 27.96 21.26
N ASN A 343 -8.22 29.28 21.43
CA ASN A 343 -7.29 30.01 22.29
C ASN A 343 -8.12 30.91 23.22
N HIS A 344 -8.05 30.70 24.53
CA HIS A 344 -8.92 31.40 25.49
C HIS A 344 -10.40 31.34 25.05
N ASP A 345 -11.03 32.50 24.82
CA ASP A 345 -12.43 32.63 24.37
C ASP A 345 -12.57 32.75 22.84
N ILE A 346 -11.47 32.69 22.09
CA ILE A 346 -11.46 32.84 20.63
C ILE A 346 -11.49 31.46 19.96
N MET A 347 -12.45 31.29 19.06
CA MET A 347 -12.62 30.10 18.22
C MET A 347 -12.30 30.46 16.77
N THR A 348 -11.32 29.78 16.17
CA THR A 348 -10.94 29.96 14.76
C THR A 348 -11.39 28.75 13.95
N ASP A 349 -12.31 28.92 13.01
CA ASP A 349 -12.74 27.85 12.09
C ASP A 349 -11.65 27.56 11.05
N ILE A 350 -11.16 26.33 11.03
CA ILE A 350 -10.12 25.88 10.11
C ILE A 350 -10.64 24.88 9.07
N THR A 351 -11.95 24.65 9.00
CA THR A 351 -12.61 23.66 8.14
C THR A 351 -12.36 23.88 6.64
N ASN A 352 -12.04 25.12 6.25
CA ASN A 352 -11.71 25.48 4.87
C ASN A 352 -10.20 25.49 4.56
N THR A 353 -9.35 25.38 5.58
CA THR A 353 -7.88 25.28 5.43
C THR A 353 -7.40 23.83 5.32
N LEU A 354 -8.33 22.88 5.34
CA LEU A 354 -8.09 21.45 5.27
C LEU A 354 -7.59 21.05 3.89
N ILE A 355 -6.47 20.33 3.84
CA ILE A 355 -6.00 19.72 2.59
C ILE A 355 -6.85 18.46 2.34
N PRO A 356 -7.71 18.44 1.32
CA PRO A 356 -8.40 17.21 0.95
C PRO A 356 -7.36 16.22 0.44
N ILE A 357 -7.38 15.00 0.99
CA ILE A 357 -6.70 13.89 0.33
C ILE A 357 -7.40 13.71 -1.05
N PRO A 358 -6.65 13.69 -2.17
CA PRO A 358 -7.21 13.41 -3.48
C PRO A 358 -8.09 12.14 -3.47
N PRO A 359 -9.10 12.07 -4.36
CA PRO A 359 -10.42 11.48 -4.11
C PRO A 359 -10.46 9.93 -4.16
N THR A 360 -9.57 9.24 -3.46
CA THR A 360 -9.63 7.77 -3.34
C THR A 360 -10.48 7.32 -2.15
N TYR A 361 -10.74 8.19 -1.16
CA TYR A 361 -11.66 7.90 -0.07
C TYR A 361 -12.77 8.93 0.04
N SER A 362 -13.97 8.52 -0.34
CA SER A 362 -15.27 9.07 0.10
C SER A 362 -15.19 10.27 1.07
N ASN A 363 -15.00 11.48 0.53
CA ASN A 363 -15.05 12.75 1.25
C ASN A 363 -14.27 12.82 2.59
N ARG A 364 -13.16 12.07 2.73
CA ARG A 364 -12.33 12.10 3.94
C ARG A 364 -11.25 13.17 3.84
N LYS A 365 -11.23 14.12 4.79
CA LYS A 365 -10.16 15.13 4.91
C LYS A 365 -9.20 14.72 6.03
N MET A 366 -7.90 15.02 5.88
CA MET A 366 -6.88 14.73 6.89
C MET A 366 -6.22 16.02 7.36
N ILE A 367 -5.94 16.12 8.66
CA ILE A 367 -5.16 17.20 9.26
C ILE A 367 -4.08 16.60 10.13
N GLN A 368 -2.89 17.19 10.08
CA GLN A 368 -1.80 16.89 10.99
C GLN A 368 -1.47 18.16 11.80
N PHE A 369 -1.42 18.01 13.12
CA PHE A 369 -0.92 19.02 14.05
C PHE A 369 0.40 18.52 14.65
N ASP A 370 1.48 19.29 14.51
CA ASP A 370 2.73 19.05 15.23
C ASP A 370 2.71 19.84 16.53
N VAL A 371 2.61 19.12 17.65
CA VAL A 371 2.43 19.69 19.00
C VAL A 371 3.77 20.06 19.63
N LYS A 372 4.88 19.45 19.19
CA LYS A 372 6.21 19.74 19.70
C LYS A 372 6.88 20.89 18.95
N ASN A 373 6.76 20.87 17.63
CA ASN A 373 7.21 21.95 16.76
C ASN A 373 5.99 22.74 16.29
N LEU A 374 5.15 23.16 17.25
CA LEU A 374 4.05 24.09 16.98
C LEU A 374 4.67 25.27 16.22
N ASP A 375 4.31 25.39 14.94
CA ASP A 375 4.60 26.61 14.18
C ASP A 375 4.10 27.79 15.01
N ASP A 376 4.70 28.97 14.87
CA ASP A 376 4.36 30.11 15.74
C ASP A 376 2.85 30.44 15.70
N ASN A 377 2.21 30.07 14.59
CA ASN A 377 0.76 30.14 14.37
C ASN A 377 -0.10 29.18 15.21
N LEU A 378 0.41 27.99 15.57
CA LEU A 378 -0.32 26.98 16.36
C LEU A 378 -0.05 27.10 17.87
N LYS A 379 1.10 27.66 18.29
CA LYS A 379 1.45 27.86 19.71
C LYS A 379 0.44 28.68 20.51
N GLN A 380 -0.29 29.55 19.82
CA GLN A 380 -1.29 30.38 20.47
C GLN A 380 -2.54 29.58 20.88
N TYR A 381 -2.79 28.37 20.38
CA TYR A 381 -4.02 27.64 20.66
C TYR A 381 -3.84 26.59 21.76
N ASP A 382 -4.78 26.54 22.71
CA ASP A 382 -4.74 25.63 23.85
C ASP A 382 -5.38 24.26 23.52
N SER A 383 -6.29 24.19 22.54
CA SER A 383 -7.03 22.98 22.20
C SER A 383 -7.63 22.98 20.79
N ILE A 384 -7.93 21.78 20.27
CA ILE A 384 -8.71 21.54 19.06
C ILE A 384 -10.12 21.16 19.46
N LEU A 385 -11.12 21.87 18.94
CA LEU A 385 -12.52 21.51 19.06
C LEU A 385 -13.01 20.88 17.75
N ILE A 386 -13.67 19.74 17.86
CA ILE A 386 -14.24 19.00 16.74
C ILE A 386 -15.74 18.88 16.93
N ARG A 387 -16.51 19.35 15.94
CA ARG A 387 -17.97 19.24 15.92
C ARG A 387 -18.40 18.23 14.88
N LEU A 388 -19.07 17.17 15.34
CA LEU A 388 -19.72 16.17 14.49
C LEU A 388 -21.13 16.63 14.15
N GLU A 389 -21.40 16.96 12.89
CA GLU A 389 -22.66 17.64 12.53
C GLU A 389 -23.87 16.69 12.38
N ASN A 390 -23.65 15.40 12.10
CA ASN A 390 -24.72 14.43 11.84
C ASN A 390 -24.26 12.97 12.01
N GLN A 391 -25.20 12.03 11.85
CA GLN A 391 -24.99 10.58 12.00
C GLN A 391 -24.00 9.94 11.03
N LYS A 392 -23.67 10.64 9.94
CA LYS A 392 -22.70 10.20 8.93
C LYS A 392 -21.31 10.79 9.19
N ALA A 393 -21.18 11.64 10.20
CA ALA A 393 -19.94 12.28 10.57
C ALA A 393 -19.07 11.34 11.42
N GLN A 394 -17.83 11.17 11.00
CA GLN A 394 -16.84 10.32 11.66
C GLN A 394 -15.53 11.09 11.76
N VAL A 395 -14.86 10.95 12.91
CA VAL A 395 -13.51 11.46 13.14
C VAL A 395 -12.62 10.32 13.60
N ASP A 396 -11.49 10.09 12.95
CA ASP A 396 -10.44 9.20 13.46
C ASP A 396 -9.25 10.06 13.93
N ILE A 397 -8.91 9.98 15.21
CA ILE A 397 -7.81 10.72 15.83
C ILE A 397 -6.69 9.73 16.14
N TYR A 398 -5.48 10.05 15.69
CA TYR A 398 -4.26 9.32 15.99
C TYR A 398 -3.29 10.24 16.70
N GLN A 399 -2.82 9.83 17.89
CA GLN A 399 -1.84 10.57 18.67
C GLN A 399 -0.51 9.81 18.62
N ILE A 400 0.57 10.50 18.30
CA ILE A 400 1.91 9.91 18.18
C ILE A 400 2.75 10.39 19.36
N GLU A 401 3.17 9.47 20.23
CA GLU A 401 4.08 9.74 21.35
C GLU A 401 5.55 9.66 20.92
N ASN A 402 6.45 10.35 21.64
CA ASN A 402 7.90 10.41 21.36
C ASN A 402 8.57 9.03 21.24
N ASN A 403 8.01 8.01 21.88
CA ASN A 403 8.62 6.70 22.01
C ASN A 403 8.37 5.78 20.81
N GLU A 404 7.43 6.12 19.92
CA GLU A 404 7.43 5.56 18.56
C GLU A 404 8.47 6.33 17.75
N GLN A 405 9.75 5.92 17.86
CA GLN A 405 10.89 6.55 17.22
C GLN A 405 10.58 7.06 15.80
N ILE A 406 10.25 8.34 15.71
CA ILE A 406 10.63 9.17 14.58
C ILE A 406 12.15 9.24 14.71
N VAL A 407 12.85 8.39 13.96
CA VAL A 407 14.29 8.50 13.80
C VAL A 407 14.52 9.83 13.08
N GLU A 408 14.83 10.87 13.83
CA GLU A 408 15.39 12.11 13.29
C GLU A 408 16.71 11.74 12.60
N LEU A 409 16.80 12.05 11.30
CA LEU A 409 18.05 12.01 10.56
C LEU A 409 18.62 13.43 10.59
N SER A 410 19.83 13.59 11.12
CA SER A 410 20.66 14.75 10.78
C SER A 410 20.91 14.72 9.28
N THR A 411 20.69 15.88 8.64
CA THR A 411 20.77 16.17 7.20
C THR A 411 21.98 15.61 6.48
#